data_AF-A0A242LK10-F1
#
_entry.id   AF-A0A242LK10-F1
#
_cell.length_a   1.000
_cell.length_b   1.000
_cell.length_c   1.000
_cell.angle_alpha   90.00
_cell.angle_beta   90.00
_cell.angle_gamma   90.00
#
_symmetry.space_group_name_H-M   'P 1'
#
loop_
_entity.id
_entity.type
_entity.pdbx_description
1 polymer ?
#
loop_
_entity_poly.entity_id
_entity_poly.type
_entity_poly.pdbx_seq_one_letter_code
_entity_poly.pdbx_strand_id
1 'polypeptide(L)'
;MSKKYLNYVGEIITDVEYHGLGEPEGFLEVHMDVELPFRLYCRMGEQDWAEVEEPERLTLIDQLQDKKSKYSKSDYRFYTLDFYLASLGGL
;
A
#
# COMPACT_ATOMS: atom_id res chain seq x y z
N MET A 1 19.85 11.79 -16.00
CA MET A 1 19.10 11.89 -14.74
C MET A 1 18.62 10.49 -14.41
N SER A 2 18.87 10.03 -13.19
CA SER A 2 18.36 8.73 -12.73
C SER A 2 16.84 8.81 -12.59
N LYS A 3 16.13 7.75 -12.95
CA LYS A 3 14.67 7.73 -12.91
C LYS A 3 14.23 7.45 -11.47
N LYS A 4 13.49 8.38 -10.90
CA LYS A 4 12.90 8.26 -9.58
C LYS A 4 11.51 7.64 -9.65
N TYR A 5 11.17 6.89 -8.63
CA TYR A 5 9.89 6.22 -8.47
C TYR A 5 9.30 6.59 -7.12
N LEU A 6 7.97 6.65 -7.05
CA LEU A 6 7.27 6.86 -5.79
C LEU A 6 7.16 5.52 -5.04
N ASN A 7 7.26 5.58 -3.73
CA ASN A 7 7.07 4.47 -2.81
C ASN A 7 6.15 4.94 -1.69
N TYR A 8 4.98 4.32 -1.56
CA TYR A 8 4.12 4.60 -0.43
C TYR A 8 4.70 3.92 0.82
N VAL A 9 5.04 4.71 1.83
CA VAL A 9 5.58 4.25 3.12
C VAL A 9 4.63 4.52 4.29
N GLY A 10 3.48 5.12 4.00
CA GLY A 10 2.45 5.41 4.98
C GLY A 10 1.70 4.18 5.46
N GLU A 11 0.85 4.42 6.46
CA GLU A 11 -0.02 3.41 7.05
C GLU A 11 -1.25 3.17 6.17
N ILE A 12 -1.57 1.90 5.97
CA ILE A 12 -2.82 1.45 5.37
C ILE A 12 -3.64 0.77 6.46
N ILE A 13 -4.83 1.29 6.71
CA ILE A 13 -5.72 0.79 7.75
C ILE A 13 -6.96 0.16 7.13
N THR A 14 -7.57 -0.76 7.85
CA THR A 14 -8.82 -1.41 7.48
C THR A 14 -10.04 -0.55 7.82
N ASP A 15 -11.17 -0.90 7.25
CA ASP A 15 -12.49 -0.33 7.57
C ASP A 15 -12.80 -0.28 9.07
N VAL A 16 -12.49 -1.36 9.79
CA VAL A 16 -12.72 -1.45 11.24
C VAL A 16 -11.84 -0.46 12.00
N GLU A 17 -10.57 -0.31 11.60
CA GLU A 17 -9.64 0.65 12.22
C GLU A 17 -10.03 2.09 11.90
N TYR A 18 -10.40 2.39 10.65
CA TYR A 18 -10.84 3.71 10.23
C TYR A 18 -12.05 4.21 11.03
N HIS A 19 -13.10 3.39 11.14
CA HIS A 19 -14.27 3.73 11.95
C HIS A 19 -13.97 3.70 13.46
N GLY A 20 -13.08 2.81 13.91
CA GLY A 20 -12.62 2.76 15.30
C GLY A 20 -11.87 4.02 15.74
N LEU A 21 -11.20 4.69 14.82
CA LEU A 21 -10.52 5.99 15.03
C LEU A 21 -11.46 7.20 14.93
N GLY A 22 -12.75 7.00 14.61
CA GLY A 22 -13.73 8.07 14.46
C GLY A 22 -13.65 8.78 13.11
N GLU A 23 -13.35 8.03 12.04
CA GLU A 23 -13.34 8.53 10.66
C GLU A 23 -12.36 9.70 10.46
N PRO A 24 -11.06 9.49 10.75
CA PRO A 24 -10.08 10.57 10.75
C PRO A 24 -9.97 11.24 9.36
N GLU A 25 -9.83 12.56 9.39
CA GLU A 25 -9.53 13.35 8.18
C GLU A 25 -8.15 12.96 7.61
N GLY A 26 -7.97 13.16 6.29
CA GLY A 26 -6.69 12.91 5.62
C GLY A 26 -6.43 11.45 5.24
N PHE A 27 -7.44 10.58 5.36
CA PHE A 27 -7.44 9.23 4.80
C PHE A 27 -8.34 9.14 3.57
N LEU A 28 -7.93 8.38 2.57
CA LEU A 28 -8.74 8.06 1.38
C LEU A 28 -8.96 6.56 1.26
N GLU A 29 -10.16 6.18 0.81
CA GLU A 29 -10.49 4.80 0.48
C GLU A 29 -9.66 4.35 -0.73
N VAL A 30 -9.01 3.20 -0.59
CA VAL A 30 -8.27 2.52 -1.64
C VAL A 30 -9.24 1.68 -2.45
N HIS A 31 -9.45 2.06 -3.71
CA HIS A 31 -10.23 1.24 -4.63
C HIS A 31 -9.38 0.12 -5.22
N MET A 32 -9.91 -1.10 -5.08
CA MET A 32 -9.31 -2.32 -5.62
C MET A 32 -10.09 -2.76 -6.85
N ASP A 33 -9.41 -3.35 -7.84
CA ASP A 33 -10.05 -3.91 -9.05
C ASP A 33 -10.90 -5.17 -8.76
N VAL A 34 -10.83 -5.68 -7.53
CA VAL A 34 -11.57 -6.85 -7.06
C VAL A 34 -12.53 -6.43 -5.96
N GLU A 35 -13.71 -7.06 -5.94
CA GLU A 35 -14.68 -6.85 -4.88
C GLU A 35 -14.20 -7.53 -3.59
N LEU A 36 -14.01 -6.75 -2.54
CA LEU A 36 -13.54 -7.21 -1.23
C LEU A 36 -14.64 -7.04 -0.18
N PRO A 37 -14.72 -7.94 0.81
CA PRO A 37 -15.68 -7.81 1.92
C PRO A 37 -15.26 -6.76 2.97
N PHE A 38 -14.21 -5.99 2.70
CA PHE A 38 -13.67 -4.92 3.54
C PHE A 38 -13.10 -3.81 2.66
N ARG A 39 -12.90 -2.65 3.27
CA ARG A 39 -12.24 -1.50 2.66
C ARG A 39 -10.86 -1.28 3.27
N LEU A 40 -10.00 -0.65 2.50
CA LEU A 40 -8.68 -0.21 2.93
C LEU A 40 -8.60 1.30 2.77
N TYR A 41 -7.87 1.96 3.66
CA TYR A 41 -7.71 3.40 3.67
C TYR A 41 -6.23 3.74 3.78
N CYS A 42 -5.76 4.70 2.98
CA CYS A 42 -4.39 5.20 3.04
C CYS A 42 -4.38 6.66 3.52
N ARG A 43 -3.35 7.03 4.26
CA ARG A 43 -3.11 8.42 4.65
C ARG A 43 -2.50 9.22 3.49
N MET A 44 -2.89 10.48 3.37
CA MET A 44 -2.53 11.39 2.27
C MET A 44 -1.41 12.39 2.61
N GLY A 45 -0.58 12.10 3.62
CA GLY A 45 0.52 12.99 3.99
C GLY A 45 1.66 12.95 2.97
N GLU A 46 2.34 14.06 2.73
CA GLU A 46 3.56 14.09 1.90
C GLU A 46 4.65 13.16 2.47
N GLN A 47 4.73 13.06 3.79
CA GLN A 47 5.64 12.16 4.50
C GLN A 47 5.38 10.66 4.27
N ASP A 48 4.20 10.31 3.73
CA ASP A 48 3.82 8.94 3.43
C ASP A 48 4.33 8.49 2.04
N TRP A 49 5.01 9.38 1.32
CA TRP A 49 5.59 9.11 0.01
C TRP A 49 7.09 9.35 0.04
N ALA A 50 7.85 8.32 -0.35
CA ALA A 50 9.30 8.40 -0.53
C ALA A 50 9.65 8.28 -2.01
N GLU A 51 10.62 9.07 -2.46
CA GLU A 51 11.25 8.86 -3.77
C GLU A 51 12.38 7.84 -3.63
N VAL A 52 12.38 6.82 -4.50
CA VAL A 52 13.42 5.80 -4.55
C VAL A 52 14.02 5.72 -5.95
N GLU A 53 15.29 5.35 -6.01
CA GLU A 53 16.01 5.09 -7.26
C GLU A 53 15.71 3.67 -7.77
N GLU A 54 15.96 3.43 -9.06
CA GLU A 54 15.65 2.15 -9.71
C GLU A 54 16.21 0.89 -9.01
N PRO A 55 17.48 0.84 -8.55
CA PRO A 55 18.01 -0.35 -7.89
C PRO A 55 17.31 -0.65 -6.55
N GLU A 56 16.99 0.40 -5.79
CA GLU A 56 16.27 0.29 -4.53
C GLU A 56 14.83 -0.16 -4.78
N ARG A 57 14.14 0.44 -5.76
CA ARG A 57 12.80 0.02 -6.19
C ARG A 57 12.74 -1.48 -6.48
N LEU A 58 13.68 -2.01 -7.25
CA LEU A 58 13.69 -3.44 -7.61
C LEU A 58 13.85 -4.33 -6.38
N THR A 59 14.68 -3.91 -5.42
CA THR A 59 14.88 -4.61 -4.15
C THR A 59 13.61 -4.60 -3.30
N LEU A 60 12.92 -3.45 -3.22
CA LEU A 60 11.66 -3.31 -2.48
C LEU A 60 10.54 -4.16 -3.10
N ILE A 61 10.42 -4.19 -4.43
CA ILE A 61 9.44 -5.03 -5.12
C ILE A 61 9.63 -6.51 -4.77
N ASP A 62 10.87 -7.02 -4.84
CA ASP A 62 11.18 -8.41 -4.51
C ASP A 62 10.80 -8.74 -3.05
N GLN A 63 11.18 -7.88 -2.11
CA GLN A 63 10.83 -8.03 -0.69
C GLN A 63 9.32 -8.03 -0.45
N LEU A 64 8.59 -7.14 -1.12
CA LEU A 64 7.14 -7.04 -0.98
C LEU A 64 6.43 -8.24 -1.63
N GLN A 65 6.90 -8.73 -2.78
CA GLN A 65 6.39 -9.93 -3.42
C GLN A 65 6.62 -11.18 -2.55
N ASP A 66 7.82 -11.35 -1.99
CA ASP A 66 8.11 -12.44 -1.03
C ASP A 66 7.20 -12.34 0.20
N LYS A 67 7.06 -11.14 0.77
CA LYS A 67 6.17 -10.92 1.93
C LYS A 67 4.71 -11.23 1.58
N LYS A 68 4.25 -10.84 0.39
CA LYS A 68 2.87 -11.07 -0.07
C LYS A 68 2.57 -12.56 -0.28
N SER A 69 3.55 -13.33 -0.74
CA SER A 69 3.40 -14.78 -0.95
C SER A 69 3.04 -15.56 0.33
N LYS A 70 3.31 -14.97 1.50
CA LYS A 70 3.05 -15.56 2.82
C LYS A 70 1.60 -15.37 3.30
N TYR A 71 0.80 -14.56 2.59
CA TYR A 71 -0.60 -14.29 2.94
C TYR A 71 -1.55 -14.91 1.92
N SER A 72 -2.73 -15.34 2.37
CA SER A 72 -3.80 -15.78 1.49
C SER A 72 -4.62 -14.59 0.98
N LYS A 73 -5.34 -14.79 -0.13
CA LYS A 73 -6.31 -13.80 -0.65
C LYS A 73 -7.51 -13.56 0.28
N SER A 74 -7.66 -14.30 1.37
CA SER A 74 -8.68 -14.01 2.39
C SER A 74 -8.19 -13.04 3.46
N ASP A 75 -6.89 -12.72 3.47
CA ASP A 75 -6.25 -11.85 4.44
C ASP A 75 -6.09 -10.44 3.86
N TYR A 76 -6.56 -9.42 4.58
CA TYR A 76 -6.48 -8.02 4.12
C TYR A 76 -5.03 -7.60 3.82
N ARG A 77 -4.05 -8.17 4.53
CA ARG A 77 -2.63 -7.88 4.35
C ARG A 77 -2.12 -8.24 2.96
N PHE A 78 -2.75 -9.22 2.29
CA PHE A 78 -2.44 -9.54 0.90
C PHE A 78 -2.69 -8.33 -0.01
N TYR A 79 -3.81 -7.65 0.20
CA TYR A 79 -4.25 -6.51 -0.60
C TYR A 79 -3.59 -5.20 -0.18
N THR A 80 -3.28 -5.06 1.10
CA THR A 80 -2.39 -3.99 1.59
C THR A 80 -1.03 -4.05 0.86
N LEU A 81 -0.48 -5.25 0.67
CA LEU A 81 0.77 -5.43 -0.08
C LEU A 81 0.61 -5.20 -1.59
N ASP A 82 -0.58 -5.45 -2.17
CA ASP A 82 -0.88 -5.03 -3.54
C ASP A 82 -0.76 -3.52 -3.72
N PHE A 83 -1.29 -2.74 -2.78
CA PHE A 83 -1.16 -1.28 -2.84
C PHE A 83 0.30 -0.83 -2.77
N TYR A 84 1.09 -1.37 -1.83
CA TYR A 84 2.51 -1.04 -1.73
C TYR A 84 3.28 -1.38 -3.02
N LEU A 85 3.01 -2.55 -3.62
CA LEU A 85 3.58 -2.94 -4.90
C LEU A 85 3.14 -2.02 -6.04
N ALA A 86 1.86 -1.65 -6.10
CA ALA A 86 1.32 -0.73 -7.09
C ALA A 86 1.98 0.65 -7.01
N SER A 87 2.23 1.15 -5.79
CA SER A 87 2.89 2.45 -5.58
C SER A 87 4.29 2.50 -6.23
N LEU A 88 5.02 1.39 -6.18
CA LEU A 88 6.32 1.19 -6.82
C LEU A 88 6.22 0.82 -8.31
N GLY A 89 5.02 0.65 -8.87
CA GLY A 89 4.82 0.12 -10.22
C GLY A 89 5.35 -1.31 -10.38
N GLY A 90 5.17 -2.16 -9.36
CA GLY A 90 5.58 -3.56 -9.32
C GLY A 90 4.47 -4.56 -9.70
N LEU A 91 3.31 -4.08 -10.13
CA LEU A 91 2.19 -4.86 -10.66
C LEU A 91 2.09 -4.70 -12.18
#